data_AF-A0A1I3R9J6-F1
#
_entry.id   AF-A0A1I3R9J6-F1
#
_cell.length_a   1.000
_cell.length_b   1.000
_cell.length_c   1.000
_cell.angle_alpha   90.00
_cell.angle_beta   90.00
_cell.angle_gamma   90.00
#
_symmetry.space_group_name_H-M   'P 1'
#
loop_
_entity.id
_entity.type
_entity.pdbx_description
1 polymer ?
#
loop_
_entity_poly.entity_id
_entity_poly.type
_entity_poly.pdbx_seq_one_letter_code
_entity_poly.pdbx_strand_id
1 'polypeptide(L)'
;MTEPRPWEIGDHEARWAGYLLAPGSPVLRNKVGATTSDELRAAENDLLEFRLTELRSQPRLVSRTFDLAHLQHLHFQLFQDIYEWPGDLRTVGIAKGDGDDTSFIPPLEIERPVAHVATRIAESHLLRDVGQEALVDEVTYLYDCMNFAHPFREGNGRTQREFFAQLLAESGHGLDWSKVDMDGLHSACHVARADGDSSKLRSIIAVALTDDPVY
;
A
#
# COMPACT_ATOMS: atom_id res chain seq x y z
N MET A 1 -29.23 -3.98 5.44
CA MET A 1 -28.33 -2.82 5.34
C MET A 1 -27.42 -2.90 6.55
N THR A 2 -26.11 -3.04 6.35
CA THR A 2 -25.13 -2.97 7.44
C THR A 2 -25.14 -1.55 8.01
N GLU A 3 -25.05 -1.43 9.33
CA GLU A 3 -24.91 -0.11 9.96
C GLU A 3 -23.64 0.59 9.46
N PRO A 4 -23.70 1.91 9.20
CA PRO A 4 -22.53 2.66 8.76
C PRO A 4 -21.44 2.62 9.83
N ARG A 5 -20.19 2.46 9.40
CA ARG A 5 -19.05 2.29 10.31
C ARG A 5 -18.64 3.64 10.89
N PRO A 6 -18.01 3.69 12.09
CA PRO A 6 -17.65 4.97 12.72
C PRO A 6 -16.77 5.89 11.86
N TRP A 7 -15.94 5.33 10.99
CA TRP A 7 -15.08 6.08 10.07
C TRP A 7 -15.78 6.59 8.80
N GLU A 8 -17.07 6.29 8.60
CA GLU A 8 -17.83 6.69 7.40
C GLU A 8 -18.77 7.88 7.66
N ILE A 9 -18.97 8.25 8.92
CA ILE A 9 -20.03 9.18 9.34
C ILE A 9 -19.40 10.48 9.88
N GLY A 10 -20.09 11.60 9.60
CA GLY A 10 -19.71 12.90 10.13
C GLY A 10 -18.67 13.62 9.29
N ASP A 11 -18.05 14.63 9.90
CA ASP A 11 -16.97 15.43 9.31
C ASP A 11 -15.61 14.69 9.39
N HIS A 12 -14.55 15.37 8.97
CA HIS A 12 -13.21 14.80 8.97
C HIS A 12 -12.75 14.35 10.37
N GLU A 13 -13.03 15.15 11.40
CA GLU A 13 -12.60 14.87 12.78
C GLU A 13 -13.35 13.67 13.36
N ALA A 14 -14.67 13.62 13.12
CA ALA A 14 -15.50 12.48 13.53
C ALA A 14 -15.04 11.18 12.87
N ARG A 15 -14.78 11.19 11.55
CA ARG A 15 -14.26 10.02 10.83
C ARG A 15 -12.86 9.62 11.30
N TRP A 16 -12.01 10.59 11.59
CA TRP A 16 -10.66 10.36 12.12
C TRP A 16 -10.73 9.64 13.46
N ALA A 17 -11.52 10.17 14.39
CA ALA A 17 -11.80 9.53 15.68
C ALA A 17 -12.47 8.15 15.50
N GLY A 18 -13.26 7.99 14.44
CA GLY A 18 -13.86 6.72 14.03
C GLY A 18 -12.84 5.61 13.79
N TYR A 19 -11.61 5.90 13.35
CA TYR A 19 -10.56 4.89 13.19
C TYR A 19 -9.85 4.52 14.50
N LEU A 20 -10.03 5.29 15.58
CA LEU A 20 -9.36 5.09 16.85
C LEU A 20 -10.18 4.20 17.79
N LEU A 21 -9.50 3.41 18.62
CA LEU A 21 -10.10 2.48 19.57
C LEU A 21 -11.10 3.18 20.50
N ALA A 22 -10.74 4.38 20.96
CA ALA A 22 -11.58 5.27 21.74
C ALA A 22 -11.17 6.74 21.48
N PRO A 23 -12.04 7.73 21.77
CA PRO A 23 -11.67 9.14 21.70
C PRO A 23 -10.38 9.44 22.48
N GLY A 24 -9.40 10.07 21.83
CA GLY A 24 -8.10 10.41 22.42
C GLY A 24 -7.10 9.25 22.51
N SER A 25 -7.47 8.02 22.10
CA SER A 25 -6.53 6.89 22.04
C SER A 25 -5.62 7.01 20.81
N PRO A 26 -4.30 6.75 20.93
CA PRO A 26 -3.41 6.68 19.78
C PRO A 26 -3.52 5.35 19.01
N VAL A 27 -4.37 4.42 19.47
CA VAL A 27 -4.47 3.05 18.94
C VAL A 27 -5.61 2.95 17.95
N LEU A 28 -5.36 2.31 16.80
CA LEU A 28 -6.39 2.05 15.79
C LEU A 28 -7.37 0.97 16.26
N ARG A 29 -8.62 1.06 15.80
CA ARG A 29 -9.62 0.00 15.99
C ARG A 29 -9.10 -1.31 15.41
N ASN A 30 -9.09 -2.34 16.25
CA ASN A 30 -8.44 -3.61 15.96
C ASN A 30 -9.21 -4.78 16.56
N LYS A 31 -9.07 -5.96 15.94
CA LYS A 31 -9.72 -7.22 16.34
C LYS A 31 -8.91 -8.02 17.35
N VAL A 32 -7.63 -7.66 17.55
CA VAL A 32 -6.69 -8.37 18.42
C VAL A 32 -6.81 -7.96 19.89
N GLY A 33 -7.65 -6.97 20.20
CA GLY A 33 -7.86 -6.48 21.56
C GLY A 33 -6.71 -5.62 22.10
N ALA A 34 -5.82 -5.12 21.23
CA ALA A 34 -4.71 -4.28 21.61
C ALA A 34 -5.20 -2.91 22.10
N THR A 35 -4.67 -2.48 23.23
CA THR A 35 -4.98 -1.18 23.87
C THR A 35 -3.82 -0.21 23.86
N THR A 36 -2.63 -0.67 23.46
CA THR A 36 -1.42 0.14 23.26
C THR A 36 -0.88 -0.03 21.83
N SER A 37 -0.09 0.95 21.36
CA SER A 37 0.54 0.89 20.04
C SER A 37 1.56 -0.26 19.93
N ASP A 38 2.22 -0.61 21.03
CA ASP A 38 3.20 -1.71 21.07
C ASP A 38 2.52 -3.07 20.99
N GLU A 39 1.40 -3.26 21.71
CA GLU A 39 0.57 -4.46 21.59
C GLU A 39 0.05 -4.64 20.16
N LEU A 40 -0.44 -3.56 19.55
CA LEU A 40 -0.96 -3.60 18.19
C LEU A 40 0.15 -3.94 17.19
N ARG A 41 1.33 -3.31 17.32
CA ARG A 41 2.48 -3.60 16.46
C ARG A 41 2.99 -5.03 16.61
N ALA A 42 3.03 -5.56 17.83
CA ALA A 42 3.43 -6.95 18.07
C ALA A 42 2.47 -7.94 17.39
N ALA A 43 1.16 -7.76 17.60
CA ALA A 43 0.13 -8.58 16.97
C ALA A 43 0.12 -8.46 15.44
N GLU A 44 0.35 -7.25 14.91
CA GLU A 44 0.51 -7.02 13.47
C GLU A 44 1.62 -7.86 12.88
N ASN A 45 2.80 -7.85 13.49
CA ASN A 45 3.96 -8.59 12.98
C ASN A 45 3.68 -10.09 12.91
N ASP A 46 3.10 -10.67 13.96
CA ASP A 46 2.84 -12.11 14.02
C ASP A 46 1.77 -12.55 13.00
N LEU A 47 0.67 -11.80 12.90
CA LEU A 47 -0.45 -12.16 12.03
C LEU A 47 -0.17 -11.88 10.55
N LEU A 48 0.58 -10.81 10.25
CA LEU A 48 0.95 -10.48 8.87
C LEU A 48 1.83 -11.55 8.23
N GLU A 49 2.81 -12.07 8.96
CA GLU A 49 3.69 -13.14 8.45
C GLU A 49 2.90 -14.41 8.12
N PHE A 50 1.91 -14.75 8.95
CA PHE A 50 1.00 -15.87 8.67
C PHE A 50 0.20 -15.63 7.38
N ARG A 51 -0.41 -14.45 7.22
CA ARG A 51 -1.21 -14.12 6.03
C ARG A 51 -0.39 -13.98 4.76
N LEU A 52 0.84 -13.47 4.85
CA LEU A 52 1.79 -13.43 3.73
C LEU A 52 2.16 -14.85 3.28
N THR A 53 2.44 -15.75 4.23
CA THR A 53 2.74 -17.15 3.93
C THR A 53 1.55 -17.85 3.28
N GLU A 54 0.33 -17.62 3.77
CA GLU A 54 -0.90 -18.15 3.18
C GLU A 54 -1.09 -17.63 1.75
N LEU A 55 -0.97 -16.31 1.53
CA LEU A 55 -1.11 -15.68 0.22
C LEU A 55 -0.12 -16.24 -0.81
N ARG A 56 1.15 -16.41 -0.41
CA ARG A 56 2.22 -16.92 -1.29
C ARG A 56 2.10 -18.42 -1.56
N SER A 57 1.65 -19.21 -0.58
CA SER A 57 1.41 -20.65 -0.76
C SER A 57 0.11 -20.95 -1.52
N GLN A 58 -0.84 -20.02 -1.55
CA GLN A 58 -2.11 -20.14 -2.27
C GLN A 58 -2.34 -18.95 -3.22
N PRO A 59 -1.62 -18.86 -4.36
CA PRO A 59 -1.71 -17.72 -5.29
C PRO A 59 -3.10 -17.38 -5.82
N ARG A 60 -4.07 -18.31 -5.74
CA ARG A 60 -5.46 -18.10 -6.17
C ARG A 60 -6.36 -17.50 -5.09
N LEU A 61 -5.85 -17.30 -3.88
CA LEU A 61 -6.61 -16.69 -2.77
C LEU A 61 -7.06 -15.26 -3.12
N VAL A 62 -6.24 -14.54 -3.88
CA VAL A 62 -6.52 -13.21 -4.39
C VAL A 62 -6.42 -13.22 -5.91
N SER A 63 -7.44 -12.71 -6.59
CA SER A 63 -7.41 -12.53 -8.04
C SER A 63 -6.48 -11.37 -8.41
N ARG A 64 -5.51 -11.63 -9.30
CA ARG A 64 -4.49 -10.67 -9.73
C ARG A 64 -4.98 -9.80 -10.89
N THR A 65 -6.01 -9.01 -10.67
CA THR A 65 -6.59 -8.13 -11.71
C THR A 65 -5.78 -6.83 -11.92
N PHE A 66 -4.82 -6.54 -11.03
CA PHE A 66 -3.96 -5.35 -11.06
C PHE A 66 -4.71 -4.01 -11.12
N ASP A 67 -5.91 -4.00 -10.56
CA ASP A 67 -6.76 -2.82 -10.39
C ASP A 67 -6.99 -2.52 -8.90
N LEU A 68 -7.90 -1.59 -8.61
CA LEU A 68 -8.25 -1.22 -7.25
C LEU A 68 -8.84 -2.39 -6.45
N ALA A 69 -9.66 -3.23 -7.09
CA ALA A 69 -10.26 -4.39 -6.43
C ALA A 69 -9.19 -5.40 -6.00
N HIS A 70 -8.17 -5.62 -6.83
CA HIS A 70 -7.00 -6.41 -6.46
C HIS A 70 -6.32 -5.84 -5.21
N LEU A 71 -6.04 -4.54 -5.22
CA LEU A 71 -5.35 -3.87 -4.12
C LEU A 71 -6.13 -3.93 -2.80
N GLN A 72 -7.44 -3.71 -2.85
CA GLN A 72 -8.33 -3.84 -1.69
C GLN A 72 -8.38 -5.27 -1.17
N HIS A 73 -8.41 -6.27 -2.05
CA HIS A 73 -8.43 -7.67 -1.64
C HIS A 73 -7.08 -8.11 -1.05
N LEU A 74 -5.94 -7.64 -1.58
CA LEU A 74 -4.63 -7.84 -0.95
C LEU A 74 -4.61 -7.25 0.47
N HIS A 75 -5.05 -5.99 0.62
CA HIS A 75 -5.13 -5.38 1.94
C HIS A 75 -6.08 -6.14 2.86
N PHE A 76 -7.22 -6.62 2.34
CA PHE A 76 -8.11 -7.46 3.11
C PHE A 76 -7.38 -8.70 3.61
N GLN A 77 -6.74 -9.47 2.72
CA GLN A 77 -6.08 -10.72 3.09
C GLN A 77 -4.99 -10.52 4.15
N LEU A 78 -4.18 -9.46 4.01
CA LEU A 78 -3.08 -9.18 4.94
C LEU A 78 -3.57 -8.72 6.32
N PHE A 79 -4.66 -7.94 6.39
CA PHE A 79 -5.06 -7.25 7.62
C PHE A 79 -6.40 -7.72 8.21
N GLN A 80 -7.03 -8.77 7.65
CA GLN A 80 -8.37 -9.23 8.06
C GLN A 80 -8.50 -9.61 9.54
N ASP A 81 -7.42 -10.06 10.19
CA ASP A 81 -7.42 -10.44 11.61
C ASP A 81 -6.97 -9.31 12.54
N ILE A 82 -6.48 -8.20 11.96
CA ILE A 82 -5.85 -7.11 12.71
C ILE A 82 -6.83 -5.96 12.85
N TYR A 83 -7.32 -5.40 11.74
CA TYR A 83 -8.14 -4.20 11.75
C TYR A 83 -9.63 -4.51 11.55
N GLU A 84 -10.48 -3.56 11.94
CA GLU A 84 -11.92 -3.62 11.69
C GLU A 84 -12.32 -3.15 10.27
N TRP A 85 -11.40 -2.53 9.52
CA TRP A 85 -11.59 -1.97 8.17
C TRP A 85 -10.70 -2.62 7.08
N PRO A 86 -10.47 -3.95 7.08
CA PRO A 86 -9.57 -4.56 6.12
C PRO A 86 -10.12 -4.39 4.69
N GLY A 87 -9.34 -3.79 3.80
CA GLY A 87 -9.69 -3.58 2.39
C GLY A 87 -10.54 -2.35 2.12
N ASP A 88 -11.02 -1.66 3.16
CA ASP A 88 -11.73 -0.39 3.00
C ASP A 88 -10.77 0.73 2.60
N LEU A 89 -11.19 1.57 1.65
CA LEU A 89 -10.47 2.82 1.39
C LEU A 89 -10.64 3.78 2.57
N ARG A 90 -9.58 4.55 2.86
CA ARG A 90 -9.66 5.57 3.90
C ARG A 90 -10.64 6.66 3.52
N THR A 91 -11.26 7.22 4.54
CA THR A 91 -12.29 8.27 4.43
C THR A 91 -11.79 9.63 4.93
N VAL A 92 -10.54 9.69 5.37
CA VAL A 92 -9.86 10.85 5.95
C VAL A 92 -8.57 11.18 5.22
N GLY A 93 -8.21 12.46 5.19
CA GLY A 93 -6.90 12.89 4.71
C GLY A 93 -5.82 12.38 5.65
N ILE A 94 -4.70 11.93 5.09
CA ILE A 94 -3.52 11.52 5.85
C ILE A 94 -2.28 12.12 5.19
N ALA A 95 -1.25 12.30 6.00
CA ALA A 95 0.04 12.82 5.61
C ALA A 95 1.13 12.00 6.28
N LYS A 96 2.35 12.03 5.73
CA LYS A 96 3.52 11.37 6.32
C LYS A 96 4.65 12.38 6.46
N GLY A 97 4.73 13.00 7.63
CA GLY A 97 5.64 14.11 7.95
C GLY A 97 4.87 15.32 8.48
N ASP A 98 5.59 16.41 8.72
CA ASP A 98 5.02 17.70 9.12
C ASP A 98 4.86 18.62 7.90
N GLY A 99 3.70 19.27 7.75
CA GLY A 99 3.41 20.26 6.70
C GLY A 99 2.50 19.78 5.57
N ASP A 100 1.85 20.72 4.86
CA ASP A 100 0.83 20.44 3.83
C ASP A 100 1.39 19.64 2.64
N ASP A 101 2.68 19.83 2.29
CA ASP A 101 3.39 19.17 1.19
C ASP A 101 3.69 17.68 1.45
N THR A 102 3.32 17.16 2.63
CA THR A 102 3.49 15.75 3.00
C THR A 102 2.22 14.91 2.78
N SER A 103 1.12 15.56 2.36
CA SER A 103 -0.20 14.97 2.19
C SER A 103 -0.25 13.97 1.05
N PHE A 104 -1.03 12.91 1.25
CA PHE A 104 -1.43 12.00 0.17
C PHE A 104 -2.68 12.54 -0.53
N ILE A 105 -3.10 11.87 -1.61
CA ILE A 105 -4.26 12.32 -2.38
C ILE A 105 -5.53 12.45 -1.50
N PRO A 106 -6.46 13.39 -1.77
CA PRO A 106 -7.73 13.43 -1.06
C PRO A 106 -8.49 12.09 -1.15
N PRO A 107 -9.18 11.63 -0.08
CA PRO A 107 -9.90 10.34 -0.07
C PRO A 107 -10.81 10.09 -1.27
N LEU A 108 -11.54 11.12 -1.71
CA LEU A 108 -12.48 11.03 -2.82
C LEU A 108 -11.82 10.86 -4.19
N GLU A 109 -10.50 11.09 -4.28
CA GLU A 109 -9.72 11.03 -5.52
C GLU A 109 -8.83 9.78 -5.58
N ILE A 110 -8.85 8.90 -4.57
CA ILE A 110 -7.98 7.71 -4.46
C ILE A 110 -8.07 6.81 -5.70
N GLU A 111 -9.28 6.64 -6.25
CA GLU A 111 -9.49 5.72 -7.38
C GLU A 111 -8.75 6.18 -8.64
N ARG A 112 -8.58 7.50 -8.83
CA ARG A 112 -7.99 8.08 -10.04
C ARG A 112 -6.54 7.65 -10.31
N PRO A 113 -5.57 7.81 -9.39
CA PRO A 113 -4.21 7.33 -9.61
C PRO A 113 -4.13 5.80 -9.70
N VAL A 114 -4.97 5.06 -8.97
CA VAL A 114 -4.98 3.59 -9.03
C VAL A 114 -5.47 3.10 -10.40
N ALA A 115 -6.53 3.71 -10.94
CA ALA A 115 -7.02 3.42 -12.28
C ALA A 115 -5.98 3.77 -13.36
N HIS A 116 -5.24 4.87 -13.19
CA HIS A 116 -4.14 5.23 -14.08
C HIS A 116 -3.02 4.19 -14.09
N VAL A 117 -2.61 3.71 -12.91
CA VAL A 117 -1.64 2.61 -12.77
C VAL A 117 -2.15 1.34 -13.44
N ALA A 118 -3.41 0.97 -13.20
CA ALA A 118 -4.01 -0.23 -13.80
C ALA A 118 -4.04 -0.17 -15.33
N THR A 119 -4.38 0.98 -15.92
CA THR A 119 -4.35 1.19 -17.37
C THR A 119 -2.95 0.99 -17.94
N ARG A 120 -1.92 1.60 -17.36
CA ARG A 120 -0.53 1.42 -17.84
C ARG A 120 -0.04 -0.02 -17.70
N ILE A 121 -0.42 -0.71 -16.62
CA ILE A 121 -0.13 -2.13 -16.43
C ILE A 121 -0.77 -2.98 -17.54
N ALA A 122 -2.02 -2.69 -17.88
CA ALA A 122 -2.72 -3.41 -18.95
C ALA A 122 -2.13 -3.11 -20.34
N GLU A 123 -1.84 -1.85 -20.65
CA GLU A 123 -1.25 -1.40 -21.92
C GLU A 123 0.16 -1.96 -22.15
N SER A 124 0.92 -2.24 -21.09
CA SER A 124 2.25 -2.86 -21.14
C SER A 124 2.21 -4.40 -21.06
N HIS A 125 1.02 -5.01 -21.17
CA HIS A 125 0.82 -6.45 -21.07
C HIS A 125 1.41 -7.08 -19.80
N LEU A 126 1.18 -6.40 -18.65
CA LEU A 126 1.75 -6.71 -17.34
C LEU A 126 3.28 -6.57 -17.34
N LEU A 127 3.76 -5.42 -17.82
CA LEU A 127 5.18 -5.08 -17.97
C LEU A 127 5.99 -5.94 -18.94
N ARG A 128 5.39 -6.94 -19.60
CA ARG A 128 6.09 -7.83 -20.56
C ARG A 128 6.60 -7.10 -21.80
N ASP A 129 5.94 -6.02 -22.16
CA ASP A 129 6.32 -5.21 -23.32
C ASP A 129 7.31 -4.09 -22.95
N VAL A 130 7.67 -3.96 -21.67
CA VAL A 130 8.64 -2.97 -21.20
C VAL A 130 10.05 -3.53 -21.37
N GLY A 131 10.84 -2.89 -22.23
CA GLY A 131 12.24 -3.27 -22.43
C GLY A 131 13.07 -3.13 -21.14
N GLN A 132 14.11 -3.97 -21.01
CA GLN A 132 14.95 -4.04 -19.81
C GLN A 132 15.54 -2.68 -19.39
N GLU A 133 15.94 -1.84 -20.35
CA GLU A 133 16.49 -0.51 -20.07
C GLU A 133 15.46 0.46 -19.49
N ALA A 134 14.17 0.28 -19.79
CA ALA A 134 13.07 1.13 -19.35
C ALA A 134 12.34 0.60 -18.10
N LEU A 135 12.58 -0.66 -17.71
CA LEU A 135 11.82 -1.33 -16.64
C LEU A 135 11.94 -0.60 -15.30
N VAL A 136 13.14 -0.16 -14.93
CA VAL A 136 13.36 0.61 -13.69
C VAL A 136 12.52 1.88 -13.67
N ASP A 137 12.43 2.58 -14.81
CA ASP A 137 11.69 3.84 -14.92
C ASP A 137 10.19 3.60 -14.83
N GLU A 138 9.68 2.57 -15.52
CA GLU A 138 8.26 2.22 -15.47
C GLU A 138 7.84 1.80 -14.06
N VAL A 139 8.61 0.91 -13.41
CA VAL A 139 8.33 0.46 -12.04
C VAL A 139 8.38 1.63 -11.07
N THR A 140 9.36 2.52 -11.20
CA THR A 140 9.46 3.73 -10.38
C THR A 140 8.22 4.61 -10.52
N TYR A 141 7.78 4.85 -11.75
CA TYR A 141 6.61 5.68 -12.03
C TYR A 141 5.33 5.08 -11.44
N LEU A 142 5.09 3.79 -11.68
CA LEU A 142 3.91 3.09 -11.16
C LEU A 142 3.94 3.05 -9.62
N TYR A 143 5.12 2.81 -9.02
CA TYR A 143 5.29 2.77 -7.57
C TYR A 143 5.02 4.13 -6.94
N ASP A 144 5.52 5.22 -7.53
CA ASP A 144 5.28 6.57 -7.06
C ASP A 144 3.79 6.94 -7.11
N CYS A 145 3.13 6.69 -8.26
CA CYS A 145 1.69 6.93 -8.42
C CYS A 145 0.85 6.16 -7.39
N MET A 146 1.17 4.89 -7.17
CA MET A 146 0.49 4.06 -6.18
C MET A 146 0.79 4.52 -4.74
N ASN A 147 2.02 5.00 -4.47
CA ASN A 147 2.40 5.53 -3.16
C ASN A 147 1.65 6.83 -2.83
N PHE A 148 1.47 7.70 -3.83
CA PHE A 148 0.70 8.94 -3.73
C PHE A 148 -0.79 8.67 -3.48
N ALA A 149 -1.35 7.61 -4.09
CA ALA A 149 -2.73 7.20 -3.85
C ALA A 149 -3.00 6.88 -2.37
N HIS A 150 -2.07 6.15 -1.73
CA HIS A 150 -2.10 5.79 -0.31
C HIS A 150 -3.52 5.39 0.18
N PRO A 151 -4.14 4.37 -0.43
CA PRO A 151 -5.59 4.15 -0.38
C PRO A 151 -6.15 3.78 1.00
N PHE A 152 -5.34 3.23 1.90
CA PHE A 152 -5.80 2.65 3.17
C PHE A 152 -5.43 3.52 4.36
N ARG A 153 -6.07 3.29 5.52
CA ARG A 153 -5.76 4.03 6.75
C ARG A 153 -4.39 3.69 7.34
N GLU A 154 -3.98 2.43 7.25
CA GLU A 154 -2.67 1.89 7.60
C GLU A 154 -2.45 0.63 6.75
N GLY A 155 -1.22 0.16 6.58
CA GLY A 155 -0.92 -1.05 5.81
C GLY A 155 -0.50 -0.81 4.36
N ASN A 156 -0.57 0.43 3.87
CA ASN A 156 -0.29 0.80 2.47
C ASN A 156 1.02 0.24 1.92
N GLY A 157 2.14 0.44 2.63
CA GLY A 157 3.44 -0.02 2.14
C GLY A 157 3.54 -1.55 2.02
N ARG A 158 2.89 -2.30 2.93
CA ARG A 158 2.88 -3.77 2.92
C ARG A 158 2.05 -4.30 1.77
N THR A 159 0.84 -3.76 1.59
CA THR A 159 -0.02 -4.10 0.45
C THR A 159 0.63 -3.72 -0.89
N GLN A 160 1.25 -2.54 -0.98
CA GLN A 160 1.92 -2.07 -2.19
C GLN A 160 3.07 -3.00 -2.59
N ARG A 161 3.93 -3.40 -1.64
CA ARG A 161 5.04 -4.32 -1.94
C ARG A 161 4.56 -5.67 -2.47
N GLU A 162 3.49 -6.23 -1.91
CA GLU A 162 2.92 -7.49 -2.41
C GLU A 162 2.26 -7.31 -3.79
N PHE A 163 1.58 -6.18 -4.03
CA PHE A 163 1.04 -5.86 -5.35
C PHE A 163 2.14 -5.83 -6.43
N PHE A 164 3.25 -5.14 -6.14
CA PHE A 164 4.39 -5.07 -7.07
C PHE A 164 5.16 -6.38 -7.20
N ALA A 165 5.27 -7.17 -6.13
CA ALA A 165 5.86 -8.50 -6.19
C ALA A 165 5.07 -9.43 -7.13
N GLN A 166 3.73 -9.39 -7.06
CA GLN A 166 2.88 -10.16 -7.97
C GLN A 166 2.94 -9.63 -9.40
N LEU A 167 2.99 -8.31 -9.59
CA LEU A 167 3.07 -7.69 -10.92
C LEU A 167 4.37 -8.04 -11.62
N LEU A 168 5.51 -7.91 -10.95
CA LEU A 168 6.83 -8.16 -11.55
C LEU A 168 7.05 -9.63 -11.87
N ALA A 169 6.46 -10.54 -11.08
CA ALA A 169 6.50 -11.96 -11.40
C ALA A 169 5.86 -12.29 -12.75
N GLU A 170 4.87 -11.50 -13.21
CA GLU A 170 4.24 -11.69 -14.53
C GLU A 170 5.21 -11.44 -15.69
N SER A 171 6.23 -10.61 -15.49
CA SER A 171 7.31 -10.32 -16.45
C SER A 171 8.65 -10.99 -16.09
N GLY A 172 8.69 -11.87 -15.08
CA GLY A 172 9.89 -12.63 -14.69
C GLY A 172 10.88 -11.86 -13.82
N HIS A 173 10.45 -10.77 -13.18
CA HIS A 173 11.27 -9.94 -12.31
C HIS A 173 10.77 -9.93 -10.86
N GLY A 174 11.56 -9.36 -9.96
CA GLY A 174 11.22 -9.19 -8.55
C GLY A 174 11.78 -7.91 -7.93
N LEU A 175 11.40 -7.64 -6.68
CA LEU A 175 12.00 -6.59 -5.85
C LEU A 175 12.52 -7.21 -4.56
N ASP A 176 13.82 -7.14 -4.38
CA ASP A 176 14.51 -7.59 -3.18
C ASP A 176 14.62 -6.43 -2.17
N TRP A 177 13.60 -6.32 -1.32
CA TRP A 177 13.53 -5.29 -0.28
C TRP A 177 14.60 -5.47 0.81
N SER A 178 15.29 -6.61 0.89
CA SER A 178 16.38 -6.79 1.86
C SER A 178 17.61 -5.93 1.54
N LYS A 179 17.71 -5.46 0.29
CA LYS A 179 18.77 -4.54 -0.18
C LYS A 179 18.43 -3.06 0.03
N VAL A 180 17.22 -2.76 0.53
CA VAL A 180 16.69 -1.40 0.62
C VAL A 180 16.65 -0.95 2.07
N ASP A 181 17.21 0.24 2.32
CA ASP A 181 16.92 0.99 3.54
C ASP A 181 15.50 1.56 3.48
N MET A 182 14.63 1.08 4.37
CA MET A 182 13.22 1.46 4.37
C MET A 182 13.00 2.93 4.77
N ASP A 183 13.88 3.51 5.58
CA ASP A 183 13.81 4.94 5.91
C ASP A 183 14.25 5.80 4.74
N GLY A 184 15.29 5.36 4.01
CA GLY A 184 15.68 5.91 2.72
C GLY A 184 14.53 5.85 1.69
N LEU A 185 13.81 4.74 1.60
CA LEU A 185 12.64 4.61 0.72
C LEU A 185 11.52 5.59 1.10
N HIS A 186 11.20 5.70 2.39
CA HIS A 186 10.20 6.66 2.85
C HIS A 186 10.59 8.10 2.51
N SER A 187 11.86 8.43 2.68
CA SER A 187 12.41 9.76 2.36
C SER A 187 12.37 10.02 0.85
N ALA A 188 12.70 9.03 0.03
CA ALA A 188 12.64 9.14 -1.42
C ALA A 188 11.21 9.32 -1.93
N CYS A 189 10.23 8.57 -1.40
CA CYS A 189 8.83 8.77 -1.72
C CYS A 189 8.32 10.14 -1.26
N HIS A 190 8.82 10.66 -0.13
CA HIS A 190 8.45 12.01 0.31
C HIS A 190 8.95 13.08 -0.68
N VAL A 191 10.22 13.01 -1.08
CA VAL A 191 10.81 13.94 -2.08
C VAL A 191 10.07 13.84 -3.42
N ALA A 192 9.73 12.64 -3.87
CA ALA A 192 8.96 12.44 -5.10
C ALA A 192 7.59 13.15 -5.05
N ARG A 193 6.87 13.04 -3.92
CA ARG A 193 5.57 13.71 -3.75
C ARG A 193 5.69 15.23 -3.58
N ALA A 194 6.63 15.70 -2.75
CA ALA A 194 6.75 17.10 -2.39
C ALA A 194 7.37 17.94 -3.51
N ASP A 195 8.42 17.42 -4.15
CA ASP A 195 9.23 18.16 -5.11
C ASP A 195 9.02 17.71 -6.56
N GLY A 196 8.28 16.62 -6.78
CA GLY A 196 8.16 15.98 -8.10
C GLY A 196 9.45 15.27 -8.56
N ASP A 197 10.42 15.07 -7.66
CA ASP A 197 11.71 14.46 -7.97
C ASP A 197 11.75 12.98 -7.53
N SER A 198 11.54 12.08 -8.51
CA SER A 198 11.60 10.64 -8.28
C SER A 198 13.00 10.03 -8.47
N SER A 199 14.07 10.83 -8.64
CA SER A 199 15.43 10.33 -8.91
C SER A 199 15.98 9.42 -7.80
N LYS A 200 15.70 9.77 -6.53
CA LYS A 200 16.08 8.94 -5.38
C LYS A 200 15.28 7.64 -5.32
N LEU A 201 13.98 7.73 -5.60
CA LEU A 201 13.10 6.55 -5.63
C LEU A 201 13.55 5.59 -6.74
N ARG A 202 13.85 6.13 -7.92
CA ARG A 202 14.42 5.39 -9.05
C ARG A 202 15.69 4.64 -8.68
N SER A 203 16.60 5.31 -7.98
CA SER A 203 17.87 4.70 -7.53
C SER A 203 17.64 3.53 -6.57
N ILE A 204 16.66 3.66 -5.67
CA ILE A 204 16.27 2.58 -4.75
C ILE A 204 15.63 1.42 -5.50
N ILE A 205 14.70 1.70 -6.43
CA ILE A 205 14.07 0.66 -7.27
C ILE A 205 15.13 -0.06 -8.10
N ALA A 206 16.11 0.65 -8.66
CA ALA A 206 17.20 0.03 -9.42
C ALA A 206 18.05 -0.94 -8.58
N VAL A 207 18.27 -0.63 -7.29
CA VAL A 207 18.98 -1.52 -6.35
C VAL A 207 18.14 -2.74 -5.96
N ALA A 208 16.83 -2.53 -5.80
CA ALA A 208 15.90 -3.59 -5.40
C ALA A 208 15.56 -4.55 -6.55
N LEU A 209 15.53 -4.07 -7.79
CA LEU A 209 15.10 -4.84 -8.96
C LEU A 209 16.02 -6.03 -9.19
N THR A 210 15.43 -7.19 -9.44
CA THR A 210 16.11 -8.46 -9.64
C THR A 210 15.37 -9.32 -10.66
N ASP A 211 16.06 -10.32 -11.21
CA ASP A 211 15.49 -11.36 -12.09
C ASP A 211 15.05 -12.61 -11.29
N ASP A 212 14.79 -12.43 -10.00
CA ASP A 212 14.39 -13.48 -9.05
C ASP A 212 13.01 -13.13 -8.46
N PRO A 213 11.91 -13.56 -9.12
CA PRO A 213 10.55 -13.28 -8.67
C PRO A 213 10.20 -14.04 -7.39
N VAL A 214 9.39 -13.41 -6.53
CA VAL A 214 8.90 -14.02 -5.28
C VAL A 214 7.74 -14.99 -5.52
N TYR A 215 7.03 -14.85 -6.65
CA TYR A 215 5.80 -15.58 -7.01
C TYR A 215 5.96 -16.43 -8.27
#